data_AF-A0A7D4Q796-F1
#
_entry.id   AF-A0A7D4Q796-F1
#
_cell.length_a   1.000
_cell.length_b   1.000
_cell.length_c   1.000
_cell.angle_alpha   90.00
_cell.angle_beta   90.00
_cell.angle_gamma   90.00
#
_symmetry.space_group_name_H-M   'P 1'
#
loop_
_entity.id
_entity.type
_entity.pdbx_description
1 polymer ?
#
loop_
_entity_poly.entity_id
_entity_poly.type
_entity_poly.pdbx_seq_one_letter_code
_entity_poly.pdbx_strand_id
1 'polypeptide(L)' 'MKRFANLKSYLVFSLIAAAFSAAIVYYGTRIPETTMIWALITFIVSIVIVATIDLMVKHDDQDPNKPKLR' A
#
# COMPACT_ATOMS: atom_id res chain seq x y z
N MET A 1 11.91 -10.64 -14.30
CA MET A 1 10.57 -10.32 -13.77
C MET A 1 10.57 -10.43 -12.23
N LYS A 2 11.24 -9.52 -11.51
CA LYS A 2 11.26 -9.48 -10.03
C LYS A 2 10.39 -8.34 -9.44
N ARG A 3 9.47 -7.77 -10.24
CA ARG A 3 8.68 -6.59 -9.85
C ARG A 3 7.61 -6.86 -8.78
N PHE A 4 7.20 -8.11 -8.58
CA PHE A 4 6.21 -8.48 -7.55
C PHE A 4 6.82 -9.05 -6.26
N ALA A 5 8.15 -8.92 -6.06
CA ALA A 5 8.82 -9.49 -4.88
C ALA A 5 8.20 -9.02 -3.55
N ASN A 6 7.53 -7.86 -3.55
CA ASN A 6 6.96 -7.23 -2.37
C ASN A 6 5.42 -7.20 -2.33
N LEU A 7 4.72 -7.93 -3.21
CA LEU A 7 3.24 -7.96 -3.22
C LEU A 7 2.67 -8.33 -1.84
N LYS A 8 3.30 -9.31 -1.18
CA LYS A 8 2.93 -9.73 0.18
C LYS A 8 3.05 -8.58 1.17
N SER A 9 4.11 -7.78 1.09
CA SER A 9 4.33 -6.62 1.96
C SER A 9 3.26 -5.55 1.76
N TYR A 10 2.87 -5.27 0.51
CA TYR A 10 1.81 -4.30 0.20
C TYR A 10 0.46 -4.75 0.73
N LEU A 11 0.11 -6.03 0.51
CA LEU A 11 -1.12 -6.60 1.03
C LEU A 11 -1.20 -6.55 2.56
N VAL A 12 -0.12 -6.93 3.26
CA VAL A 12 -0.07 -6.89 4.73
C VAL A 12 -0.18 -5.46 5.25
N PHE A 13 0.54 -4.52 4.66
CA PHE A 13 0.48 -3.11 5.05
C PHE A 13 -0.93 -2.54 4.89
N SER A 14 -1.56 -2.76 3.73
CA SER A 14 -2.90 -2.28 3.46
C SER A 14 -3.96 -2.97 4.31
N LEU A 15 -3.78 -4.25 4.66
CA LEU A 15 -4.66 -4.96 5.58
C LEU A 15 -4.63 -4.34 6.98
N ILE A 16 -3.43 -4.02 7.49
CA ILE A 16 -3.26 -3.35 8.79
C ILE A 16 -3.90 -1.97 8.76
N ALA A 17 -3.67 -1.19 7.70
CA ALA A 17 -4.28 0.13 7.54
C ALA A 17 -5.81 0.06 7.51
N ALA A 18 -6.37 -0.92 6.78
CA ALA A 18 -7.81 -1.15 6.72
C ALA A 18 -8.39 -1.56 8.07
N ALA A 19 -7.73 -2.46 8.81
CA ALA A 19 -8.16 -2.88 10.14
C ALA A 19 -8.11 -1.72 11.15
N PHE A 20 -7.08 -0.89 11.10
CA PHE A 20 -6.96 0.30 11.94
C PHE A 20 -8.07 1.32 11.64
N SER A 21 -8.32 1.59 10.35
CA SER A 21 -9.42 2.46 9.90
C SER A 21 -10.79 1.90 10.33
N ALA A 22 -11.01 0.61 10.16
CA ALA A 22 -12.24 -0.07 10.59
C ALA A 22 -12.47 0.10 12.10
N ALA A 23 -11.44 -0.04 12.93
CA ALA A 23 -11.56 0.19 14.36
C ALA A 23 -12.02 1.63 14.66
N ILE A 24 -11.41 2.64 14.04
CA ILE A 24 -11.79 4.05 14.23
C ILE A 24 -13.25 4.28 13.82
N VAL A 25 -13.64 3.84 12.62
CA VAL A 25 -15.00 4.04 12.10
C VAL A 25 -16.02 3.29 12.95
N TYR A 26 -15.70 2.09 13.43
CA TYR A 26 -16.58 1.33 14.30
C TYR A 26 -16.82 2.04 15.63
N TYR A 27 -15.77 2.56 16.27
CA TYR A 27 -15.92 3.30 17.53
C TYR A 27 -16.72 4.60 17.36
N GLY A 28 -16.61 5.28 16.21
CA GLY A 28 -17.32 6.52 15.93
C GLY A 28 -18.77 6.33 15.49
N THR A 29 -19.07 5.30 14.68
CA THR A 29 -20.41 5.11 14.10
C THR A 29 -21.24 4.05 14.80
N ARG A 30 -20.60 3.01 15.36
CA ARG A 30 -21.26 1.80 15.89
C ARG A 30 -22.16 1.08 14.87
N ILE A 31 -22.00 1.36 13.58
CA ILE A 31 -22.77 0.76 12.49
C ILE A 31 -21.84 -0.20 11.71
N PRO A 32 -22.15 -1.51 11.68
CA PRO A 32 -21.26 -2.50 11.07
C PRO A 32 -21.18 -2.36 9.55
N GLU A 33 -22.27 -2.01 8.86
CA GLU A 33 -22.28 -1.81 7.40
C GLU A 33 -21.36 -0.65 6.99
N THR A 34 -21.49 0.49 7.68
CA THR A 34 -20.65 1.67 7.45
C THR A 34 -19.18 1.34 7.71
N THR A 35 -18.90 0.65 8.82
CA THR A 35 -17.54 0.22 9.16
C THR A 35 -16.92 -0.65 8.07
N MET A 36 -17.68 -1.64 7.58
CA MET A 36 -17.19 -2.56 6.54
C MET A 36 -16.89 -1.83 5.23
N ILE A 37 -17.79 -0.93 4.80
CA ILE A 37 -17.59 -0.14 3.58
C ILE A 37 -16.31 0.70 3.69
N TRP A 38 -16.12 1.40 4.80
CA TRP A 38 -14.92 2.22 5.01
C TRP A 38 -13.64 1.39 5.12
N ALA A 39 -13.69 0.22 5.75
CA ALA A 39 -12.56 -0.71 5.81
C ALA A 39 -12.13 -1.16 4.40
N LEU A 40 -13.09 -1.57 3.56
CA LEU A 40 -12.84 -2.01 2.19
C LEU A 40 -12.31 -0.87 1.31
N ILE A 41 -12.90 0.32 1.42
CA ILE A 41 -12.41 1.50 0.70
C ILE A 41 -10.97 1.82 1.09
N THR A 42 -10.67 1.83 2.40
CA THR A 42 -9.31 2.11 2.90
C THR A 42 -8.31 1.07 2.40
N PHE A 43 -8.70 -0.21 2.38
CA PHE A 43 -7.86 -1.30 1.87
C PHE A 43 -7.49 -1.07 0.40
N ILE A 44 -8.47 -0.81 -0.46
CA ILE A 44 -8.26 -0.60 -1.90
C ILE A 44 -7.37 0.63 -2.13
N VAL A 45 -7.72 1.75 -1.51
CA VAL A 45 -6.99 3.01 -1.69
C VAL A 45 -5.54 2.86 -1.21
N SER A 46 -5.32 2.20 -0.06
CA SER A 46 -3.98 1.95 0.46
C SER A 46 -3.12 1.11 -0.50
N ILE A 47 -3.66 0.01 -1.04
CA ILE A 47 -2.91 -0.84 -1.98
C ILE A 47 -2.52 -0.05 -3.21
N VAL A 48 -3.47 0.71 -3.78
CA VAL A 48 -3.22 1.51 -4.98
C VAL A 48 -2.13 2.53 -4.71
N ILE A 49 -2.20 3.28 -3.61
CA ILE A 49 -1.18 4.28 -3.27
C ILE A 49 0.21 3.65 -3.13
N VAL A 50 0.33 2.57 -2.34
CA VAL A 50 1.63 1.93 -2.10
C VAL A 50 2.20 1.36 -3.41
N ALA A 51 1.37 0.69 -4.21
CA ALA A 51 1.78 0.17 -5.50
C ALA A 51 2.17 1.28 -6.48
N THR A 52 1.43 2.40 -6.50
CA THR A 52 1.77 3.55 -7.35
C THR A 52 3.11 4.15 -6.93
N ILE A 53 3.35 4.33 -5.63
CA ILE A 53 4.64 4.83 -5.12
C ILE A 53 5.77 3.88 -5.53
N ASP A 54 5.59 2.57 -5.36
CA ASP A 54 6.59 1.57 -5.73
C ASP A 54 6.91 1.59 -7.24
N LEU A 55 5.89 1.78 -8.08
CA LEU A 55 6.08 1.92 -9.53
C LEU A 55 6.76 3.25 -9.91
N MET A 56 6.57 4.31 -9.11
CA MET A 56 7.19 5.61 -9.33
C MET A 56 8.68 5.62 -8.93
N VAL A 57 9.12 4.74 -8.04
CA VAL A 57 10.53 4.66 -7.64
C VAL A 57 11.35 3.98 -8.73
N LYS A 58 12.13 4.79 -9.45
CA LYS A 58 13.17 4.27 -10.35
C LYS A 58 14.28 3.68 -9.47
N HIS A 59 14.33 2.36 -9.41
CA HIS A 59 15.44 1.66 -8.79
C HIS A 59 16.64 1.90 -9.70
N ASP A 60 17.54 2.79 -9.28
CA ASP A 60 18.76 3.03 -10.01
C ASP A 60 19.65 1.80 -9.81
N ASP A 61 19.91 1.07 -10.89
CA ASP A 61 20.95 0.04 -10.91
C ASP A 61 22.29 0.78 -10.86
N GLN A 62 22.64 1.29 -9.66
CA GLN A 62 23.91 1.92 -9.33
C GLN A 62 25.01 0.86 -9.43
N ASP A 63 25.33 0.47 -10.65
CA ASP A 63 26.48 -0.35 -10.99
C ASP A 63 27.72 0.55 -10.81
N PRO A 64 28.57 0.31 -9.80
CA PRO A 64 29.74 1.16 -9.53
C PRO A 64 30.72 1.21 -10.71
N ASN A 65 30.60 0.27 -11.66
CA ASN A 65 31.47 0.15 -12.82
C ASN A 65 30.90 0.79 -14.10
N LYS A 66 29.69 1.37 -14.09
CA LYS A 66 29.16 2.06 -15.28
C LYS A 66 29.49 3.56 -15.21
N PRO A 67 30.10 4.12 -16.27
CA PRO A 67 30.46 5.54 -16.28
C PRO A 67 29.19 6.38 -16.22
N LYS A 68 29.18 7.35 -15.29
CA LYS A 68 28.09 8.31 -15.13
C LYS A 68 27.94 9.08 -16.45
N LEU A 69 26.80 8.93 -17.12
CA LEU A 69 26.41 9.84 -18.18
C LEU A 69 26.19 11.21 -17.52
N ARG A 70 26.98 12.21 -17.95
CA ARG A 70 26.89 13.60 -17.49
C ARG A 70 25.53 14.20 -17.79
#